data_AF-A0A921BGF4-F1
#
_entry.id   AF-A0A921BGF4-F1
#
_cell.length_a   1.000
_cell.length_b   1.000
_cell.length_c   1.000
_cell.angle_alpha   90.00
_cell.angle_beta   90.00
_cell.angle_gamma   90.00
#
_symmetry.space_group_name_H-M   'P 1'
#
loop_
_entity.id
_entity.type
_entity.pdbx_description
1 polymer ?
#
loop_
_entity_poly.entity_id
_entity_poly.type
_entity_poly.pdbx_seq_one_letter_code
_entity_poly.pdbx_strand_id
1 'polypeptide(L)' 'MLVIGVDYSGAKTDNNTWITRGIFSENTLTIESCEPITRGNLTSTLGKLNLPTIASIDFPFSVPEKFSKFWCPKLRT' A
#
# COMPACT_ATOMS: atom_id res chain seq x y z
N MET A 1 7.64 15.87 2.48
CA MET A 1 6.47 14.98 2.68
C MET A 1 6.97 13.54 2.66
N LEU A 2 6.55 12.71 3.62
CA LEU A 2 6.90 11.29 3.63
C LEU A 2 6.04 10.56 2.60
N VAL A 3 6.68 9.91 1.63
CA VAL A 3 5.98 9.10 0.62
C VAL A 3 6.34 7.64 0.88
N ILE A 4 5.33 6.83 1.18
CA ILE A 4 5.49 5.40 1.33
C ILE A 4 4.67 4.77 0.21
N GLY A 5 5.33 4.06 -0.69
CA GLY A 5 4.70 3.20 -1.69
C GLY A 5 4.60 1.78 -1.17
N VAL A 6 3.44 1.16 -1.32
CA VAL A 6 3.17 -0.19 -0.81
C VAL A 6 2.49 -0.99 -1.89
N ASP A 7 3.02 -2.15 -2.21
CA ASP A 7 2.37 -3.13 -3.09
C ASP A 7 1.86 -4.34 -2.28
N TYR A 8 0.60 -4.71 -2.52
CA TYR A 8 -0.07 -5.82 -1.84
C TYR A 8 -0.36 -6.93 -2.86
N SER A 9 0.55 -7.88 -3.02
CA SER A 9 0.28 -9.00 -3.93
C SER A 9 -0.95 -9.77 -3.45
N GLY A 10 -1.93 -9.95 -4.34
CA GLY A 10 -3.08 -10.84 -4.11
C GLY A 10 -2.72 -12.33 -4.08
N ALA A 11 -1.42 -12.67 -4.04
CA ALA A 11 -0.94 -14.04 -4.00
C ALA A 11 -1.41 -14.74 -2.73
N LYS A 12 -1.66 -16.06 -2.85
CA LYS A 12 -2.05 -16.90 -1.71
C LYS A 12 -0.97 -16.90 -0.63
N THR A 13 0.29 -16.90 -1.06
CA THR A 13 1.48 -16.87 -0.22
C THR A 13 1.90 -15.45 0.11
N ASP A 14 2.43 -15.25 1.32
CA ASP A 14 2.77 -13.92 1.86
C ASP A 14 4.24 -13.54 1.64
N ASN A 15 4.77 -13.84 0.45
CA ASN A 15 6.19 -13.73 0.12
C ASN A 15 6.50 -12.71 -0.98
N ASN A 16 5.47 -12.08 -1.54
CA ASN A 16 5.61 -11.15 -2.67
C ASN A 16 5.14 -9.73 -2.33
N THR A 17 5.09 -9.38 -1.04
CA THR A 17 4.69 -8.05 -0.57
C THR A 17 5.93 -7.22 -0.24
N TRP A 18 5.98 -5.98 -0.69
CA TRP A 18 7.12 -5.09 -0.52
C TRP A 18 6.66 -3.71 -0.05
N ILE A 19 7.51 -3.04 0.72
CA ILE A 19 7.32 -1.66 1.14
C ILE A 19 8.50 -0.82 0.67
N THR A 20 8.19 0.35 0.11
CA THR A 20 9.18 1.35 -0.29
C THR A 20 8.91 2.64 0.47
N ARG A 21 9.96 3.23 1.04
CA ARG A 21 9.89 4.54 1.69
C ARG A 21 10.76 5.54 0.97
N GLY A 22 10.27 6.77 0.87
CA GLY A 22 11.00 7.86 0.27
C GLY A 22 10.49 9.24 0.64
N ILE A 23 11.16 10.23 0.08
CA ILE A 23 10.85 11.65 0.23
C ILE A 23 10.44 12.18 -1.14
N PHE A 24 9.28 12.84 -1.21
CA PHE A 24 8.89 13.62 -2.38
C PHE A 24 9.12 15.10 -2.11
N SER A 25 9.96 15.71 -2.93
CA SER A 25 10.33 17.12 -2.88
C SER A 25 10.63 17.62 -4.29
N GLU A 26 10.25 18.86 -4.61
CA GLU A 26 10.58 19.49 -5.90
C GLU A 26 10.26 18.61 -7.12
N ASN A 27 9.09 17.97 -7.08
CA ASN A 27 8.61 17.06 -8.13
C ASN A 27 9.49 15.83 -8.38
N THR A 28 10.36 15.48 -7.42
CA THR A 28 11.27 14.34 -7.46
C THR A 28 10.96 13.42 -6.27
N LEU A 29 10.87 12.11 -6.55
CA LEU A 29 10.75 11.07 -5.52
C LEU A 29 12.11 10.39 -5.30
N THR A 30 12.68 10.54 -4.11
CA THR A 30 13.89 9.81 -3.70
C THR A 30 13.50 8.63 -2.85
N ILE A 31 13.84 7.42 -3.29
CA ILE A 31 13.65 6.18 -2.52
C ILE A 31 14.79 6.01 -1.53
N GLU A 32 14.47 5.88 -0.25
CA GLU A 32 15.42 5.68 0.84
C GLU A 32 15.54 4.20 1.22
N SER A 33 14.45 3.44 1.13
CA SER A 33 14.44 2.00 1.40
C SER A 33 13.43 1.25 0.56
N CYS A 34 13.73 -0.02 0.29
CA CYS A 34 12.83 -0.99 -0.33
C CYS A 34 13.13 -2.38 0.26
N GLU A 35 12.14 -2.99 0.91
CA GLU A 35 12.32 -4.25 1.62
C GLU A 35 11.08 -5.14 1.54
N PRO A 36 11.26 -6.48 1.58
CA PRO A 36 10.14 -7.41 1.66
C PRO A 36 9.46 -7.28 3.02
N ILE A 37 8.14 -7.42 3.05
CA ILE A 37 7.33 -7.36 4.26
C ILE A 37 6.21 -8.39 4.20
N THR A 38 5.66 -8.81 5.35
CA THR A 38 4.45 -9.63 5.38
C THR A 38 3.20 -8.76 5.29
N ARG A 39 2.09 -9.28 4.76
CA ARG A 39 0.79 -8.59 4.71
C ARG A 39 0.31 -8.14 6.08
N GLY A 40 0.54 -8.95 7.11
CA GLY A 40 0.20 -8.63 8.51
C GLY A 40 1.01 -7.44 9.03
N ASN A 41 2.34 -7.46 8.85
CA ASN A 41 3.21 -6.36 9.28
C ASN A 41 2.91 -5.09 8.47
N LEU A 42 2.63 -5.23 7.18
CA LEU A 42 2.25 -4.11 6.34
C LEU A 42 0.96 -3.44 6.81
N THR A 43 -0.08 -4.23 7.11
CA THR A 43 -1.34 -3.72 7.66
C THR A 43 -1.12 -2.96 8.97
N SER A 44 -0.29 -3.51 9.86
CA SER A 44 0.09 -2.86 11.12
C SER A 44 0.86 -1.55 10.88
N THR A 45 1.80 -1.54 9.94
CA THR A 45 2.56 -0.34 9.56
C THR A 45 1.64 0.76 9.02
N LEU A 46 0.76 0.42 8.08
CA LEU A 46 -0.20 1.37 7.50
C LEU A 46 -1.18 1.93 8.54
N GLY A 47 -1.66 1.09 9.47
CA GLY A 47 -2.57 1.51 10.54
C GLY A 47 -1.96 2.44 11.59
N LYS A 48 -0.62 2.54 11.67
CA LYS A 48 0.10 3.43 12.59
C LYS A 48 0.43 4.80 11.98
N LEU A 49 0.17 5.00 10.69
CA LEU A 49 0.51 6.24 10.00
C LEU A 49 -0.58 7.30 10.25
N ASN A 50 -0.16 8.44 10.80
CA ASN A 50 -1.04 9.57 11.11
C ASN A 50 -1.05 10.64 10.01
N LEU A 51 -0.31 10.42 8.91
CA LEU A 51 -0.18 11.35 7.79
C LEU A 51 -0.75 10.73 6.51
N PRO A 52 -1.29 11.55 5.58
CA PRO A 52 -1.70 11.08 4.26
C PRO A 52 -0.57 10.33 3.58
N THR A 53 -0.80 9.06 3.26
CA THR A 53 0.21 8.13 2.71
C THR A 53 -0.29 7.58 1.39
N ILE A 54 0.60 7.41 0.40
CA ILE A 54 0.27 6.94 -0.95
C ILE A 54 0.49 5.42 -1.05
N ALA A 55 -0.47 4.60 -0.63
CA ALA A 55 -0.40 3.16 -0.91
C ALA A 55 -0.68 2.87 -2.40
N SER A 56 0.15 2.04 -3.04
CA SER A 56 0.01 1.63 -4.45
C SER A 56 -0.40 0.16 -4.51
N ILE A 57 -1.66 -0.11 -4.24
CA ILE A 57 -2.14 -1.48 -4.09
C ILE A 57 -2.32 -2.12 -5.47
N ASP A 58 -1.44 -3.06 -5.86
CA ASP A 58 -1.63 -3.85 -7.08
C ASP A 58 -2.49 -5.08 -6.77
N PHE A 59 -3.73 -5.08 -7.25
CA PHE A 59 -4.60 -6.24 -7.14
C PHE A 59 -4.53 -7.05 -8.43
N PRO A 60 -3.96 -8.27 -8.43
CA PRO A 60 -3.95 -9.11 -9.62
C PRO A 60 -5.35 -9.63 -10.02
N PHE A 61 -6.37 -9.46 -9.16
CA PHE A 61 -7.77 -9.86 -9.38
C PHE A 61 -8.74 -8.89 -8.69
N SER A 62 -10.03 -8.95 -9.04
CA SER A 62 -11.10 -8.17 -8.41
C SER A 62 -11.05 -8.24 -6.87
N VAL A 63 -11.12 -7.08 -6.21
CA VAL A 63 -11.17 -7.00 -4.74
C VAL A 63 -12.53 -7.45 -4.19
N PRO A 64 -12.61 -8.01 -2.97
CA PRO A 64 -13.90 -8.31 -2.33
C PRO A 64 -14.78 -7.06 -2.23
N GLU A 65 -16.10 -7.21 -2.45
CA GLU A 65 -17.06 -6.09 -2.41
C GLU A 65 -17.03 -5.31 -1.08
N LYS A 66 -16.78 -6.01 0.03
CA LYS A 66 -16.64 -5.36 1.34
C LYS A 66 -15.42 -4.43 1.41
N PHE A 67 -14.32 -4.80 0.74
CA PHE A 67 -13.11 -3.99 0.69
C PHE A 67 -13.31 -2.76 -0.21
N SER A 68 -13.93 -2.92 -1.39
CA SER A 68 -14.24 -1.78 -2.27
C SER A 68 -15.21 -0.78 -1.61
N LYS A 69 -16.25 -1.27 -0.92
CA LYS A 69 -17.19 -0.42 -0.16
C LYS A 69 -16.52 0.32 1.01
N PHE A 70 -15.55 -0.30 1.67
CA PHE A 70 -14.78 0.33 2.75
C PHE A 70 -13.87 1.44 2.21
N TRP A 71 -13.16 1.18 1.12
CA TRP A 71 -12.19 2.12 0.55
C TRP A 71 -12.84 3.29 -0.20
N CYS A 72 -13.94 3.03 -0.92
CA CYS A 72 -14.67 4.07 -1.64
C CYS A 72 -16.18 3.77 -1.64
N PRO A 73 -16.94 4.33 -0.69
CA PRO A 73 -18.36 3.98 -0.48
C PRO A 73 -19.29 4.21 -1.69
N LYS A 74 -18.84 4.97 -2.70
CA LYS A 74 -19.61 5.32 -3.91
C LYS A 74 -19.36 4.40 -5.10
N LEU A 75 -18.39 3.48 -5.02
CA LEU A 75 -18.12 2.52 -6.10
C LEU A 75 -19.24 1.47 -6.13
N ARG A 76 -20.04 1.49 -7.21
CA ARG A 76 -20.92 0.39 -7.62
C ARG A 76 -20.25 -0.34 -8.78
N THR A 77 -20.18 -1.67 -8.68
CA THR A 77 -19.83 -2.57 -9.79
C THR A 77 -20.87 -2.52 -10.88
#